data_AF-A0A9P8IEJ1-F1
#
_entry.id   AF-A0A9P8IEJ1-F1
#
_cell.length_a   1.000
_cell.length_b   1.000
_cell.length_c   1.000
_cell.angle_alpha   90.00
_cell.angle_beta   90.00
_cell.angle_gamma   90.00
#
_symmetry.space_group_name_H-M   'P 1'
#
loop_
_entity.id
_entity.type
_entity.pdbx_description
1 polymer ?
#
loop_
_entity_poly.entity_id
_entity_poly.type
_entity_poly.pdbx_seq_one_letter_code
_entity_poly.pdbx_strand_id
1 'polypeptide(L)'
;MVYQETFAGIVGWTVVPNFVTNTLHSLWYSFRYSTKSAAIPPRGSAKHTRDRNWILCGVVLVYLVYLIRNVDRALEPSHYDVLDLGFHSFTQKQLKTNFRKASLQYHPDKAGDTGADVFVRIRAAHEVLSDPTLRQAYDWFGPASFKCTTCQTTKDYLRNGINEIFVMYGTTAAVLMLMGWAGRATYGRYWRYTLLAAIGLLELSMVQNTSPNRILGWLMPHRVTFEQIVLLRQIYLSTAIAIPQIGPILWPSNNRQPKISGSSKEWLKRLEDLTIASNDQFLTETKWTMEALTGSQDLEVQLREQFSRLFLECRLHQDQHLGSIKTSIVSRMVADKA
;
A
#
# COMPACT_ATOMS: atom_id res chain seq x y z
N MET A 1 -11.02 -1.37 21.55
CA MET A 1 -12.26 -0.85 20.96
C MET A 1 -12.11 -0.41 19.50
N VAL A 2 -11.05 0.29 19.07
CA VAL A 2 -10.88 0.72 17.66
C VAL A 2 -10.84 -0.44 16.64
N TYR A 3 -10.32 -1.62 17.00
CA TYR A 3 -10.17 -2.75 16.06
C TYR A 3 -11.46 -3.55 15.83
N GLN A 4 -12.44 -3.53 16.74
CA GLN A 4 -13.67 -4.31 16.62
C GLN A 4 -14.65 -3.72 15.57
N GLU A 5 -14.55 -2.41 15.33
CA GLU A 5 -15.32 -1.68 14.31
C GLU A 5 -14.87 -1.98 12.86
N THR A 6 -13.69 -2.58 12.67
CA THR A 6 -13.13 -2.82 11.32
C THR A 6 -13.91 -3.86 10.52
N PHE A 7 -14.45 -4.91 11.16
CA PHE A 7 -15.24 -5.94 10.48
C PHE A 7 -16.64 -5.43 10.07
N ALA A 8 -17.31 -4.66 10.94
CA ALA A 8 -18.53 -3.95 10.60
C ALA A 8 -18.28 -2.95 9.45
N GLY A 9 -17.11 -2.31 9.47
CA GLY A 9 -16.59 -1.50 8.38
C GLY A 9 -16.52 -2.27 7.06
N ILE A 10 -15.85 -3.43 6.99
CA ILE A 10 -15.65 -4.18 5.72
C ILE A 10 -16.99 -4.58 5.08
N VAL A 11 -17.95 -5.07 5.86
CA VAL A 11 -19.29 -5.39 5.35
C VAL A 11 -20.01 -4.12 4.91
N GLY A 12 -19.98 -3.07 5.73
CA GLY A 12 -20.52 -1.75 5.40
C GLY A 12 -19.94 -1.19 4.09
N TRP A 13 -18.64 -1.34 3.85
CA TRP A 13 -17.93 -0.89 2.67
C TRP A 13 -18.33 -1.58 1.37
N THR A 14 -18.82 -2.82 1.42
CA THR A 14 -19.27 -3.54 0.22
C THR A 14 -20.72 -3.25 -0.14
N VAL A 15 -21.55 -2.95 0.86
CA VAL A 15 -23.00 -2.77 0.71
C VAL A 15 -23.37 -1.30 0.61
N VAL A 16 -22.89 -0.46 1.54
CA VAL A 16 -23.33 0.93 1.71
C VAL A 16 -23.00 1.79 0.49
N PRO A 17 -21.76 1.83 -0.05
CA PRO A 17 -21.46 2.68 -1.20
C PRO A 17 -22.27 2.31 -2.43
N ASN A 18 -22.48 1.00 -2.68
CA ASN A 18 -23.25 0.52 -3.81
C ASN A 18 -24.75 0.84 -3.66
N PHE A 19 -25.31 0.66 -2.47
CA PHE A 19 -26.70 0.98 -2.17
C PHE A 19 -26.98 2.48 -2.34
N VAL A 20 -26.15 3.32 -1.70
CA VAL A 20 -26.26 4.79 -1.77
C VAL A 20 -26.06 5.30 -3.19
N THR A 21 -25.12 4.70 -3.95
CA THR A 21 -24.92 5.06 -5.36
C THR A 21 -26.16 4.73 -6.19
N ASN A 22 -26.79 3.57 -5.98
CA ASN A 22 -27.97 3.18 -6.75
C ASN A 22 -29.18 4.07 -6.43
N THR A 23 -29.37 4.45 -5.16
CA THR A 23 -30.46 5.37 -4.77
C THR A 23 -30.22 6.77 -5.30
N LEU A 24 -29.02 7.33 -5.13
CA LEU A 24 -28.65 8.65 -5.65
C LEU A 24 -28.72 8.71 -7.18
N HIS A 25 -28.24 7.67 -7.86
CA HIS A 25 -28.32 7.58 -9.32
C HIS A 25 -29.76 7.54 -9.80
N SER A 26 -30.63 6.75 -9.17
CA SER A 26 -32.06 6.71 -9.50
C SER A 26 -32.74 8.06 -9.26
N LEU A 27 -32.47 8.72 -8.13
CA LEU A 27 -33.01 10.04 -7.81
C LEU A 27 -32.53 11.10 -8.80
N TRP A 28 -31.23 11.15 -9.09
CA TRP A 28 -30.64 12.08 -10.04
C TRP A 28 -31.18 11.88 -11.46
N TYR A 29 -31.29 10.63 -11.92
CA TYR A 29 -31.90 10.31 -13.22
C TYR A 29 -33.37 10.69 -13.28
N SER A 30 -34.14 10.40 -12.21
CA SER A 30 -35.55 10.79 -12.13
C SER A 30 -35.71 12.31 -12.22
N PHE A 31 -34.89 13.08 -11.50
CA PHE A 31 -34.95 14.54 -11.50
C PHE A 31 -34.47 15.14 -12.83
N ARG A 32 -33.37 14.61 -13.41
CA ARG A 32 -32.74 15.16 -14.61
C ARG A 32 -33.54 14.94 -15.88
N TYR A 33 -34.24 13.82 -15.97
CA TYR A 33 -35.05 13.42 -17.14
C TYR A 33 -36.56 13.60 -16.91
N SER A 34 -36.99 14.11 -15.75
CA SER A 34 -38.40 14.44 -15.48
C SER A 34 -38.88 15.69 -16.23
N THR A 35 -38.03 16.70 -16.44
CA THR A 35 -38.52 18.04 -16.83
C THR A 35 -38.40 18.43 -18.30
N LYS A 36 -37.78 17.66 -19.20
CA LYS A 36 -37.88 17.84 -20.67
C LYS A 36 -37.59 16.51 -21.39
N SER A 37 -38.32 16.24 -22.47
CA SER A 37 -38.41 15.03 -23.33
C SER A 37 -37.12 14.43 -23.90
N ALA A 38 -36.02 14.37 -23.15
CA ALA A 38 -34.87 13.56 -23.51
C ALA A 38 -35.17 12.10 -23.14
N ALA A 39 -35.23 11.22 -24.14
CA ALA A 39 -35.38 9.79 -23.92
C ALA A 39 -34.34 9.30 -22.89
N ILE A 40 -34.81 8.64 -21.83
CA ILE A 40 -33.95 8.06 -20.79
C ILE A 40 -32.99 7.10 -21.50
N PRO A 41 -31.66 7.26 -21.34
CA PRO A 41 -30.72 6.37 -21.99
C PRO A 41 -30.96 4.94 -21.48
N PRO A 42 -30.99 3.93 -22.37
CA PRO A 42 -31.31 2.56 -21.96
C PRO A 42 -30.31 2.04 -20.92
N ARG A 43 -30.83 1.23 -19.98
CA ARG A 43 -30.02 0.57 -18.94
C ARG A 43 -28.90 -0.22 -19.62
N GLY A 44 -27.65 0.12 -19.31
CA GLY A 44 -26.46 -0.49 -19.92
C GLY A 44 -25.79 0.33 -21.04
N SER A 45 -26.37 1.45 -21.46
CA SER A 45 -25.69 2.38 -22.38
C SER A 45 -24.42 2.99 -21.74
N ALA A 46 -23.42 3.31 -22.58
CA ALA A 46 -22.14 3.87 -22.13
C ALA A 46 -22.27 5.19 -21.34
N LYS A 47 -23.34 5.96 -21.59
CA LYS A 47 -23.65 7.18 -20.86
C LYS A 47 -24.20 6.88 -19.45
N HIS A 48 -25.10 5.91 -19.35
CA HIS A 48 -25.70 5.50 -18.08
C HIS A 48 -24.68 4.91 -17.10
N THR A 49 -23.73 4.12 -17.61
CA THR A 49 -22.65 3.56 -16.80
C THR A 49 -21.64 4.63 -16.37
N ARG A 50 -21.30 5.58 -17.25
CA ARG A 50 -20.43 6.72 -16.93
C ARG A 50 -21.00 7.57 -15.79
N ASP A 51 -22.27 7.94 -15.86
CA ASP A 51 -22.90 8.79 -14.83
C ASP A 51 -22.96 8.08 -13.48
N ARG A 52 -23.29 6.77 -13.46
CA ARG A 52 -23.26 5.95 -12.24
C ARG A 52 -21.86 5.90 -11.64
N ASN A 53 -20.83 5.76 -12.48
CA ASN A 53 -19.45 5.65 -12.04
C ASN A 53 -18.92 6.96 -11.43
N TRP A 54 -19.29 8.12 -11.98
CA TRP A 54 -18.97 9.42 -11.36
C TRP A 54 -19.64 9.60 -9.99
N ILE A 55 -20.92 9.22 -9.88
CA ILE A 55 -21.65 9.26 -8.60
C ILE A 55 -20.98 8.32 -7.59
N LEU A 56 -20.59 7.10 -8.00
CA LEU A 56 -19.88 6.16 -7.15
C LEU A 56 -18.56 6.75 -6.62
N CYS A 57 -17.75 7.36 -7.49
CA CYS A 57 -16.50 8.02 -7.06
C CYS A 57 -16.75 9.11 -6.02
N GLY A 58 -17.79 9.94 -6.23
CA GLY A 58 -18.18 10.98 -5.27
C GLY A 58 -18.64 10.41 -3.93
N VAL A 59 -19.49 9.38 -3.94
CA VAL A 59 -19.98 8.69 -2.73
C VAL A 59 -18.83 8.06 -1.95
N VAL A 60 -17.91 7.37 -2.64
CA VAL A 60 -16.74 6.76 -1.99
C VAL A 60 -15.83 7.83 -1.38
N LEU A 61 -15.60 8.96 -2.06
CA LEU A 61 -14.81 10.06 -1.52
C LEU A 61 -15.45 10.67 -0.26
N VAL A 62 -16.75 10.93 -0.28
CA VAL A 62 -17.49 11.43 0.89
C VAL A 62 -17.43 10.42 2.03
N TYR A 63 -17.56 9.13 1.73
CA TYR A 63 -17.50 8.07 2.73
C TYR A 63 -16.09 7.91 3.33
N LEU A 64 -15.03 8.07 2.54
CA LEU A 64 -13.64 8.13 3.02
C LEU A 64 -13.46 9.27 4.03
N VAL A 65 -13.93 10.47 3.69
CA VAL A 65 -13.86 11.63 4.58
C VAL A 65 -14.67 11.41 5.86
N TYR A 66 -15.87 10.81 5.73
CA TYR A 66 -16.71 10.46 6.88
C TYR A 66 -15.97 9.52 7.84
N LEU A 67 -15.32 8.47 7.32
CA LEU A 67 -14.63 7.49 8.16
C LEU A 67 -13.40 8.07 8.85
N ILE A 68 -12.63 8.92 8.16
CA ILE A 68 -11.50 9.61 8.79
C ILE A 68 -12.01 10.51 9.92
N ARG A 69 -13.08 11.28 9.69
CA ARG A 69 -13.70 12.11 10.74
C ARG A 69 -14.31 11.30 11.87
N ASN A 70 -14.87 10.13 11.58
CA ASN A 70 -15.43 9.26 12.60
C ASN A 70 -14.34 8.77 13.56
N VAL A 71 -13.21 8.33 13.02
CA VAL A 71 -12.06 7.90 13.83
C VAL A 71 -11.44 9.07 14.59
N ASP A 72 -11.31 10.24 13.96
CA ASP A 72 -10.78 11.44 14.63
C ASP A 72 -11.63 11.88 15.83
N ARG A 73 -12.97 11.78 15.73
CA ARG A 73 -13.88 12.07 16.85
C ARG A 73 -13.95 10.98 17.91
N ALA A 74 -13.70 9.73 17.52
CA ALA A 74 -13.70 8.59 18.43
C ALA A 74 -12.38 8.45 19.20
N LEU A 75 -11.35 9.22 18.83
CA LEU A 75 -10.08 9.24 19.54
C LEU A 75 -10.26 9.94 20.89
N GLU A 76 -9.89 9.25 21.96
CA GLU A 76 -9.86 9.87 23.29
C GLU A 76 -8.73 10.91 23.36
N PRO A 77 -8.95 12.03 24.08
CA PRO A 77 -7.92 13.06 24.25
C PRO A 77 -6.67 12.47 24.91
N SER A 78 -5.50 12.87 24.41
CA SER A 78 -4.22 12.37 24.93
C SER A 78 -3.99 12.81 26.37
N HIS A 79 -3.12 12.11 27.11
CA HIS A 79 -2.71 12.52 28.46
C HIS A 79 -2.05 13.91 28.48
N TYR A 80 -1.44 14.32 27.36
CA TYR A 80 -0.89 15.65 27.18
C TYR A 80 -1.98 16.71 27.09
N ASP A 81 -3.06 16.44 26.33
CA ASP A 81 -4.21 17.34 26.20
C ASP A 81 -4.96 17.49 27.52
N VAL A 82 -5.11 16.40 28.27
CA VAL A 82 -5.79 16.39 29.59
C VAL A 82 -5.07 17.30 30.60
N LEU A 83 -3.73 17.41 30.51
CA LEU A 83 -2.92 18.27 31.39
C LEU A 83 -2.51 19.59 30.73
N ASP A 84 -3.02 19.90 29.54
CA ASP A 84 -2.69 21.11 28.76
C ASP A 84 -1.16 21.30 28.62
N LEU A 85 -0.47 20.23 28.20
CA LEU A 85 0.98 20.20 28.02
C LEU A 85 1.35 20.09 26.54
N GLY A 86 2.40 20.80 26.13
CA GLY A 86 2.97 20.65 24.79
C GLY A 86 3.64 19.29 24.60
N PHE A 87 3.33 18.62 23.48
CA PHE A 87 3.71 17.23 23.18
C PHE A 87 5.22 16.95 23.13
N HIS A 88 6.06 17.95 22.89
CA HIS A 88 7.49 17.75 22.62
C HIS A 88 8.43 18.42 23.63
N SER A 89 7.93 19.37 24.40
CA SER A 89 8.77 20.12 25.33
C SER A 89 7.93 20.62 26.50
N PHE A 90 7.92 19.84 27.57
CA PHE A 90 7.46 20.30 28.88
C PHE A 90 8.50 19.97 29.94
N THR A 91 8.61 20.84 30.93
CA THR A 91 9.47 20.63 32.08
C THR A 91 8.69 19.90 33.18
N GLN A 92 9.37 19.09 34.01
CA GLN A 92 8.75 18.45 35.19
C GLN A 92 8.03 19.43 36.11
N LYS A 93 8.50 20.69 36.20
CA LYS A 93 7.82 21.77 36.93
C LYS A 93 6.47 22.14 36.32
N GLN A 94 6.37 22.17 34.99
CA GLN A 94 5.12 22.45 34.27
C GLN A 94 4.11 21.31 34.47
N LEU A 95 4.56 20.05 34.39
CA LEU A 95 3.73 18.88 34.68
C LEU A 95 3.07 18.98 36.06
N LYS A 96 3.87 19.23 37.12
CA LYS A 96 3.35 19.38 38.49
C LYS A 96 2.42 20.58 38.64
N THR A 97 2.73 21.69 37.97
CA THR A 97 1.92 22.93 38.05
C THR A 97 0.56 22.73 37.40
N ASN A 98 0.53 22.16 36.20
CA ASN A 98 -0.70 21.93 35.46
C ASN A 98 -1.55 20.84 36.10
N PHE A 99 -0.93 19.77 36.60
CA PHE A 99 -1.62 18.76 37.41
C PHE A 99 -2.31 19.37 38.63
N ARG A 100 -1.64 20.25 39.37
CA ARG A 100 -2.24 20.93 40.53
C ARG A 100 -3.43 21.80 40.12
N LYS A 101 -3.30 22.55 39.02
CA LYS A 101 -4.39 23.39 38.49
C LYS A 101 -5.60 22.56 38.07
N ALA A 102 -5.39 21.53 37.26
CA ALA A 102 -6.44 20.64 36.77
C ALA A 102 -7.12 19.88 37.91
N SER A 103 -6.34 19.35 38.86
CA SER A 103 -6.87 18.64 40.04
C SER A 103 -7.74 19.53 40.91
N LEU A 104 -7.41 20.81 41.07
CA LEU A 104 -8.21 21.77 41.85
C LEU A 104 -9.52 22.15 41.16
N GLN A 105 -9.56 22.13 39.83
CA GLN A 105 -10.75 22.43 39.04
C GLN A 105 -11.73 21.26 39.03
N TYR A 106 -11.22 20.04 38.86
CA TYR A 106 -12.03 18.83 38.72
C TYR A 106 -12.12 17.99 40.00
N HIS A 107 -11.72 18.52 41.16
CA HIS A 107 -11.83 17.81 42.42
C HIS A 107 -13.28 17.38 42.67
N PRO A 108 -13.57 16.11 43.06
CA PRO A 108 -14.94 15.61 43.21
C PRO A 108 -15.78 16.43 44.21
N ASP A 109 -15.13 17.03 45.21
CA ASP A 109 -15.77 17.94 46.18
C ASP A 109 -16.30 19.25 45.55
N LYS A 110 -15.68 19.74 44.47
CA LYS A 110 -16.07 20.99 43.80
C LYS A 110 -16.88 20.78 42.53
N ALA A 111 -16.56 19.73 41.77
CA ALA A 111 -17.13 19.47 40.45
C ALA A 111 -18.23 18.38 40.47
N GLY A 112 -18.48 17.78 41.63
CA GLY A 112 -19.46 16.70 41.79
C GLY A 112 -19.12 15.46 40.96
N ASP A 113 -20.12 14.62 40.73
CA ASP A 113 -19.99 13.31 40.07
C ASP A 113 -19.46 13.43 38.62
N THR A 114 -19.85 14.49 37.91
CA THR A 114 -19.37 14.79 36.55
C THR A 114 -17.87 15.11 36.50
N GLY A 115 -17.29 15.60 37.59
CA GLY A 115 -15.86 15.87 37.70
C GLY A 115 -15.03 14.64 38.10
N ALA A 116 -15.65 13.62 38.68
CA ALA A 116 -14.96 12.44 39.19
C ALA A 116 -14.27 11.67 38.06
N ASP A 117 -14.95 11.44 36.94
CA ASP A 117 -14.38 10.76 35.77
C ASP A 117 -13.19 11.52 35.17
N VAL A 118 -13.30 12.85 35.08
CA VAL A 118 -12.24 13.72 34.56
C VAL A 118 -11.04 13.73 35.52
N PHE A 119 -11.30 13.74 36.84
CA PHE A 119 -10.27 13.67 37.86
C PHE A 119 -9.48 12.35 37.80
N VAL A 120 -10.16 11.23 37.60
CA VAL A 120 -9.50 9.92 37.40
C VAL A 120 -8.57 9.97 36.19
N ARG A 121 -9.00 10.58 35.08
CA ARG A 121 -8.16 10.75 33.88
C ARG A 121 -6.96 11.67 34.12
N ILE A 122 -7.14 12.77 34.85
CA ILE A 122 -6.05 13.70 35.23
C ILE A 122 -5.00 12.98 36.07
N ARG A 123 -5.44 12.16 37.04
CA ARG A 123 -4.55 11.36 37.86
C ARG A 123 -3.77 10.34 37.05
N ALA A 124 -4.47 9.59 36.18
CA ALA A 124 -3.83 8.63 35.28
C ALA A 124 -2.81 9.30 34.35
N ALA A 125 -3.16 10.45 33.77
CA ALA A 125 -2.26 11.22 32.92
C ALA A 125 -0.97 11.64 33.65
N HIS A 126 -1.09 12.11 34.90
CA HIS A 126 0.08 12.49 35.70
C HIS A 126 0.95 11.28 36.04
N GLU A 127 0.35 10.15 36.43
CA GLU A 127 1.07 8.92 36.75
C GLU A 127 1.92 8.45 35.56
N VAL A 128 1.31 8.34 34.38
CA VAL A 128 1.97 7.93 33.14
C VAL A 128 3.07 8.89 32.72
N LEU A 129 2.82 10.20 32.77
CA LEU A 129 3.79 11.20 32.30
C LEU A 129 4.91 11.48 33.30
N SER A 130 4.72 11.09 34.57
CA SER A 130 5.73 11.25 35.62
C SER A 130 6.85 10.22 35.53
N ASP A 131 6.54 9.00 35.13
CA ASP A 131 7.52 7.91 34.96
C ASP A 131 8.09 7.93 33.53
N PRO A 132 9.43 8.05 33.36
CA PRO A 132 10.03 8.06 32.02
C PRO A 132 9.77 6.78 31.22
N THR A 133 9.61 5.63 31.87
CA THR A 133 9.39 4.34 31.21
C THR A 133 7.96 4.23 30.66
N LEU A 134 6.97 4.57 31.49
CA LEU A 134 5.55 4.59 31.10
C LEU A 134 5.28 5.69 30.07
N ARG A 135 5.90 6.86 30.23
CA ARG A 135 5.84 7.94 29.24
C ARG A 135 6.33 7.47 27.88
N GLN A 136 7.48 6.81 27.81
CA GLN A 136 8.02 6.31 26.54
C GLN A 136 7.11 5.24 25.92
N ALA A 137 6.59 4.32 26.72
CA ALA A 137 5.65 3.31 26.25
C ALA A 137 4.34 3.93 25.72
N TYR A 138 3.85 4.98 26.39
CA TYR A 138 2.69 5.76 25.98
C TYR A 138 2.95 6.54 24.69
N ASP A 139 4.13 7.16 24.53
CA ASP A 139 4.48 7.89 23.31
C ASP A 139 4.51 6.98 22.07
N TRP A 140 4.92 5.71 22.23
CA TRP A 140 4.97 4.73 21.14
C TRP A 140 3.61 4.10 20.80
N PHE A 141 2.89 3.63 21.81
CA PHE A 141 1.70 2.78 21.60
C PHE A 141 0.40 3.39 22.14
N GLY A 142 0.47 4.55 22.77
CA GLY A 142 -0.68 5.22 23.39
C GLY A 142 -1.31 4.37 24.49
N PRO A 143 -2.64 4.45 24.67
CA PRO A 143 -3.37 3.65 25.67
C PRO A 143 -3.23 2.13 25.50
N ALA A 144 -2.78 1.64 24.34
CA ALA A 144 -2.57 0.22 24.12
C ALA A 144 -1.38 -0.35 24.92
N SER A 145 -0.42 0.50 25.33
CA SER A 145 0.73 0.08 26.14
C SER A 145 0.30 -0.55 27.47
N PHE A 146 -0.78 -0.06 28.09
CA PHE A 146 -1.29 -0.53 29.38
C PHE A 146 -1.98 -1.89 29.34
N LYS A 147 -2.22 -2.46 28.15
CA LYS A 147 -2.76 -3.83 28.03
C LYS A 147 -1.76 -4.89 28.48
N CYS A 148 -0.46 -4.57 28.47
CA CYS A 148 0.58 -5.51 28.89
C CYS A 148 0.77 -5.46 30.41
N THR A 149 0.13 -6.38 31.14
CA THR A 149 0.26 -6.47 32.61
C THR A 149 1.64 -6.98 33.06
N THR A 150 2.38 -7.69 32.20
CA THR A 150 3.68 -8.29 32.52
C THR A 150 4.87 -7.39 32.16
N CYS A 151 4.63 -6.23 31.54
CA CYS A 151 5.69 -5.34 31.07
C CYS A 151 6.15 -4.40 32.21
N GLN A 152 7.45 -4.39 32.51
CA GLN A 152 8.04 -3.48 33.50
C GLN A 152 9.10 -2.57 32.88
N THR A 153 9.89 -3.09 31.94
CA THR A 153 10.94 -2.31 31.29
C THR A 153 10.50 -1.77 29.94
N THR A 154 11.15 -0.70 29.47
CA THR A 154 10.89 -0.11 28.15
C THR A 154 11.05 -1.11 27.01
N LYS A 155 11.98 -2.07 27.15
CA LYS A 155 12.21 -3.14 26.18
C LYS A 155 11.04 -4.12 26.12
N ASP A 156 10.40 -4.42 27.24
CA ASP A 156 9.25 -5.33 27.29
C ASP A 156 8.05 -4.71 26.57
N TYR A 157 7.78 -3.43 26.84
CA TYR A 157 6.76 -2.66 26.13
C TYR A 157 7.04 -2.59 24.63
N LEU A 158 8.28 -2.33 24.24
CA LEU A 158 8.68 -2.29 22.83
C LEU A 158 8.47 -3.64 22.15
N ARG A 159 8.89 -4.74 22.78
CA ARG A 159 8.73 -6.10 22.20
C ARG A 159 7.27 -6.47 22.06
N ASN A 160 6.45 -6.19 23.08
CA ASN A 160 5.02 -6.46 23.03
C ASN A 160 4.34 -5.64 21.93
N GLY A 161 4.64 -4.34 21.85
CA GLY A 161 4.06 -3.47 20.84
C GLY A 161 4.50 -3.86 19.41
N ILE A 162 5.77 -4.19 19.19
CA ILE A 162 6.25 -4.70 17.90
C ILE A 162 5.54 -6.00 17.50
N ASN A 163 5.30 -6.91 18.45
CA ASN A 163 4.52 -8.12 18.19
C ASN A 163 3.08 -7.80 17.78
N GLU A 164 2.42 -6.85 18.46
CA GLU A 164 1.06 -6.40 18.09
C GLU A 164 1.03 -5.81 16.67
N ILE A 165 2.06 -5.03 16.31
CA ILE A 165 2.25 -4.51 14.94
C ILE A 165 2.36 -5.66 13.94
N PHE A 166 3.29 -6.59 14.12
CA PHE A 166 3.47 -7.71 13.20
C PHE A 166 2.22 -8.57 13.05
N VAL A 167 1.51 -8.84 14.16
CA VAL A 167 0.24 -9.57 14.13
C VAL A 167 -0.81 -8.81 13.33
N MET A 168 -0.94 -7.49 13.53
CA MET A 168 -1.92 -6.68 12.79
C MET A 168 -1.61 -6.62 11.28
N TYR A 169 -0.36 -6.36 10.90
CA TYR A 169 0.03 -6.31 9.48
C TYR A 169 -0.01 -7.69 8.83
N GLY A 170 0.40 -8.73 9.54
CA GLY A 170 0.35 -10.12 9.08
C GLY A 170 -1.09 -10.61 8.87
N THR A 171 -1.98 -10.35 9.83
CA THR A 171 -3.42 -10.67 9.68
C THR A 171 -4.04 -9.88 8.54
N THR A 172 -3.72 -8.59 8.38
CA THR A 172 -4.22 -7.79 7.26
C THR A 172 -3.73 -8.33 5.91
N ALA A 173 -2.45 -8.71 5.81
CA ALA A 173 -1.89 -9.32 4.60
C ALA A 173 -2.56 -10.67 4.29
N ALA A 174 -2.82 -11.49 5.31
CA ALA A 174 -3.53 -12.76 5.18
C ALA A 174 -4.97 -12.56 4.70
N VAL A 175 -5.71 -11.60 5.27
CA VAL A 175 -7.07 -11.25 4.83
C VAL A 175 -7.06 -10.80 3.37
N LEU A 176 -6.11 -9.95 2.96
CA LEU A 176 -5.96 -9.52 1.57
C LEU A 176 -5.62 -10.69 0.64
N MET A 177 -4.82 -11.64 1.11
CA MET A 177 -4.45 -12.85 0.35
C MET A 177 -5.66 -13.76 0.15
N LEU A 178 -6.43 -14.02 1.21
CA LEU A 178 -7.67 -14.81 1.17
C LEU A 178 -8.71 -14.16 0.25
N MET A 179 -8.87 -12.84 0.32
CA MET A 179 -9.76 -12.09 -0.56
C MET A 179 -9.33 -12.20 -2.03
N GLY A 180 -8.02 -12.17 -2.29
CA GLY A 180 -7.45 -12.39 -3.61
C GLY A 180 -7.64 -13.82 -4.15
N TRP A 181 -7.58 -14.83 -3.28
CA TRP A 181 -7.84 -16.23 -3.64
C TRP A 181 -9.32 -16.45 -3.98
N ALA A 182 -10.24 -15.81 -3.26
CA ALA A 182 -11.67 -15.83 -3.54
C ALA A 182 -12.08 -15.10 -4.85
N GLY A 183 -11.12 -14.68 -5.69
CA GLY A 183 -11.35 -13.98 -6.95
C GLY A 183 -11.91 -12.56 -6.78
N ARG A 184 -12.06 -12.07 -5.54
CA ARG A 184 -12.55 -10.73 -5.25
C ARG A 184 -11.38 -9.73 -5.27
N ALA A 185 -11.62 -8.57 -5.89
CA ALA A 185 -10.71 -7.42 -5.83
C ALA A 185 -9.28 -7.66 -6.36
N THR A 186 -9.17 -8.30 -7.53
CA THR A 186 -7.90 -8.52 -8.26
C THR A 186 -7.21 -7.21 -8.68
N TYR A 187 -7.98 -6.14 -8.89
CA TYR A 187 -7.46 -4.85 -9.31
C TYR A 187 -6.62 -4.17 -8.21
N GLY A 188 -5.40 -3.75 -8.54
CA GLY A 188 -4.53 -3.01 -7.61
C GLY A 188 -3.91 -3.89 -6.51
N ARG A 189 -3.84 -5.22 -6.69
CA ARG A 189 -3.22 -6.16 -5.74
C ARG A 189 -1.81 -5.71 -5.34
N TYR A 190 -0.96 -5.40 -6.33
CA TYR A 190 0.40 -4.91 -6.12
C TYR A 190 0.43 -3.68 -5.20
N TRP A 191 -0.35 -2.64 -5.55
CA TRP A 191 -0.40 -1.39 -4.80
C TRP A 191 -0.87 -1.54 -3.35
N ARG A 192 -1.77 -2.49 -3.06
CA ARG A 192 -2.19 -2.73 -1.68
C ARG A 192 -1.06 -3.30 -0.83
N TYR A 193 -0.34 -4.29 -1.34
CA TYR A 193 0.79 -4.87 -0.61
C TYR A 193 1.96 -3.89 -0.48
N THR A 194 2.24 -3.09 -1.52
CA THR A 194 3.29 -2.06 -1.40
C THR A 194 2.92 -0.95 -0.44
N LEU A 195 1.67 -0.48 -0.43
CA LEU A 195 1.19 0.49 0.56
C LEU A 195 1.19 -0.09 1.98
N LEU A 196 0.78 -1.35 2.16
CA LEU A 196 0.83 -2.04 3.45
C LEU A 196 2.26 -2.09 3.99
N ALA A 197 3.21 -2.49 3.14
CA ALA A 197 4.62 -2.55 3.50
C ALA A 197 5.20 -1.17 3.79
N ALA A 198 4.89 -0.16 2.96
CA ALA A 198 5.37 1.20 3.15
C ALA A 198 4.88 1.80 4.48
N ILE A 199 3.62 1.59 4.83
CA ILE A 199 3.04 2.10 6.08
C ILE A 199 3.56 1.31 7.29
N GLY A 200 3.73 -0.01 7.19
CA GLY A 200 4.36 -0.80 8.24
C GLY A 200 5.81 -0.38 8.52
N LEU A 201 6.58 -0.08 7.47
CA LEU A 201 7.94 0.44 7.60
C LEU A 201 7.96 1.85 8.20
N LEU A 202 7.05 2.72 7.76
CA LEU A 202 6.90 4.06 8.34
C LEU A 202 6.56 3.97 9.83
N GLU A 203 5.60 3.12 10.20
CA GLU A 203 5.19 2.93 11.59
C GLU A 203 6.36 2.41 12.45
N LEU A 204 7.11 1.43 11.97
CA LEU A 204 8.29 0.94 12.67
C LEU A 204 9.34 2.05 12.85
N SER A 205 9.52 2.89 11.84
CA SER A 205 10.44 4.04 11.93
C SER A 205 9.99 5.08 12.97
N MET A 206 8.67 5.28 13.15
CA MET A 206 8.10 6.20 14.15
C MET A 206 8.23 5.67 15.57
N VAL A 207 8.14 4.36 15.76
CA VAL A 207 8.36 3.74 17.07
C VAL A 207 9.85 3.78 17.45
N GLN A 208 10.76 3.60 16.49
CA GLN A 208 12.20 3.63 16.76
C GLN A 208 12.73 5.05 16.97
N ASN A 209 12.23 6.03 16.23
CA ASN A 209 12.64 7.43 16.35
C ASN A 209 11.55 8.21 17.09
N THR A 210 11.76 8.50 18.37
CA THR A 210 10.87 9.36 19.18
C THR A 210 10.86 10.83 18.70
N SER A 211 11.56 11.18 17.62
CA SER A 211 11.55 12.52 17.05
C SER A 211 10.32 12.74 16.15
N PRO A 212 9.72 13.94 16.16
CA PRO A 212 8.57 14.22 15.32
C PRO A 212 8.95 14.15 13.84
N ASN A 213 8.23 13.30 13.11
CA ASN A 213 8.34 13.23 11.66
C ASN A 213 7.93 14.57 11.04
N ARG A 214 8.83 15.24 10.32
CA ARG A 214 8.58 16.57 9.72
C ARG A 214 7.33 16.61 8.83
N ILE A 215 7.09 15.55 8.06
CA ILE A 215 5.95 15.47 7.13
C ILE A 215 4.64 15.29 7.89
N LEU A 216 4.62 14.38 8.87
CA LEU A 216 3.42 14.06 9.64
C LEU A 216 3.09 15.18 10.65
N GLY A 217 4.10 15.84 11.22
CA GLY A 217 3.94 17.04 12.04
C GLY A 217 3.41 18.23 11.24
N TRP A 218 3.67 18.31 9.93
CA TRP A 218 3.03 19.31 9.07
C TRP A 218 1.56 18.96 8.76
N LEU A 219 1.28 17.69 8.48
CA LEU A 219 -0.08 17.23 8.15
C LEU A 219 -1.01 17.23 9.36
N MET A 220 -0.49 16.89 10.55
CA MET A 220 -1.23 16.72 11.80
C MET A 220 -0.48 17.37 12.98
N PRO A 221 -0.42 18.72 13.04
CA PRO A 221 0.42 19.45 13.99
C PRO A 221 -0.04 19.35 15.45
N HIS A 222 -1.31 19.04 15.70
CA HIS A 222 -1.91 18.98 17.04
C HIS A 222 -2.12 17.55 17.54
N ARG A 223 -1.34 16.58 17.06
CA ARG A 223 -1.53 15.14 17.34
C ARG A 223 -0.23 14.49 17.76
N VAL A 224 -0.31 13.57 18.72
CA VAL A 224 0.83 12.76 19.18
C VAL A 224 1.14 11.61 18.22
N THR A 225 2.34 11.05 18.32
CA THR A 225 2.86 10.00 17.43
C THR A 225 1.90 8.82 17.28
N PHE A 226 1.35 8.28 18.39
CA PHE A 226 0.44 7.14 18.31
C PHE A 226 -0.91 7.51 17.65
N GLU A 227 -1.43 8.72 17.86
CA GLU A 227 -2.67 9.18 17.21
C GLU A 227 -2.48 9.30 15.70
N GLN A 228 -1.33 9.82 15.28
CA GLN A 228 -0.95 9.87 13.86
C GLN A 228 -0.88 8.46 13.25
N ILE A 229 -0.32 7.49 13.98
CA ILE A 229 -0.27 6.07 13.54
C ILE A 229 -1.69 5.49 13.39
N VAL A 230 -2.58 5.72 14.36
CA VAL A 230 -3.97 5.23 14.30
C VAL A 230 -4.70 5.79 13.08
N LEU A 231 -4.57 7.11 12.83
CA LEU A 231 -5.16 7.75 11.66
C LEU A 231 -4.54 7.23 10.36
N LEU A 232 -3.22 7.04 10.31
CA LEU A 232 -2.54 6.50 9.14
C LEU A 232 -3.02 5.09 8.79
N ARG A 233 -3.14 4.20 9.78
CA ARG A 233 -3.70 2.85 9.60
C ARG A 233 -5.13 2.92 9.08
N GLN A 234 -5.95 3.84 9.57
CA GLN A 234 -7.31 4.03 9.09
C GLN A 234 -7.34 4.53 7.64
N ILE A 235 -6.51 5.51 7.29
CA ILE A 235 -6.37 6.02 5.93
C ILE A 235 -5.98 4.88 4.99
N TYR A 236 -5.01 4.04 5.40
CA TYR A 236 -4.62 2.86 4.63
C TYR A 236 -5.78 1.90 4.41
N LEU A 237 -6.44 1.45 5.48
CA LEU A 237 -7.52 0.46 5.37
C LEU A 237 -8.64 0.98 4.46
N SER A 238 -9.03 2.24 4.65
CA SER A 238 -10.07 2.89 3.85
C SER A 238 -9.67 3.02 2.37
N THR A 239 -8.42 3.39 2.08
CA THR A 239 -7.89 3.49 0.72
C THR A 239 -7.74 2.12 0.06
N ALA A 240 -7.25 1.12 0.80
CA ALA A 240 -7.08 -0.24 0.31
C ALA A 240 -8.41 -0.87 -0.14
N ILE A 241 -9.51 -0.53 0.52
CA ILE A 241 -10.87 -0.95 0.16
C ILE A 241 -11.42 -0.12 -1.01
N ALA A 242 -11.11 1.18 -1.09
CA ALA A 242 -11.56 2.05 -2.18
C ALA A 242 -10.90 1.75 -3.53
N ILE A 243 -9.60 1.39 -3.54
CA ILE A 243 -8.83 1.07 -4.76
C ILE A 243 -9.55 0.08 -5.70
N PRO A 244 -10.04 -1.09 -5.26
CA PRO A 244 -10.75 -2.01 -6.16
C PRO A 244 -12.10 -1.49 -6.68
N GLN A 245 -12.76 -0.58 -5.96
CA GLN A 245 -14.07 -0.06 -6.36
C GLN A 245 -13.92 1.02 -7.44
N ILE A 246 -12.93 1.90 -7.28
CA ILE A 246 -12.69 3.04 -8.17
C ILE A 246 -11.71 2.68 -9.29
N GLY A 247 -10.75 1.79 -9.03
CA GLY A 247 -9.66 1.46 -9.93
C GLY A 247 -10.09 1.08 -11.36
N PRO A 248 -11.04 0.15 -11.54
CA PRO A 248 -11.55 -0.21 -12.87
C PRO A 248 -12.25 0.94 -13.62
N ILE A 249 -12.70 1.97 -12.90
CA ILE A 249 -13.39 3.14 -13.46
C ILE A 249 -12.37 4.18 -13.94
N LEU A 250 -11.37 4.50 -13.12
CA LEU A 250 -10.34 5.49 -13.44
C LEU A 250 -9.36 4.96 -14.48
N TRP A 251 -8.96 3.70 -14.33
CA TRP A 251 -8.09 3.01 -15.26
C TRP A 251 -8.79 1.73 -15.72
N PRO A 252 -9.74 1.83 -16.67
CA PRO A 252 -10.24 0.64 -17.32
C PRO A 252 -9.03 -0.06 -17.93
N SER A 253 -8.68 -1.24 -17.41
CA SER A 253 -7.70 -2.06 -18.11
C SER A 253 -8.30 -2.26 -19.50
N ASN A 254 -7.60 -1.76 -20.51
CA ASN A 254 -8.00 -1.95 -21.89
C ASN A 254 -7.70 -3.43 -22.23
N ASN A 255 -8.37 -4.36 -21.54
CA ASN A 255 -8.54 -5.76 -21.90
C ASN A 255 -9.50 -5.86 -23.09
N ARG A 256 -9.49 -4.86 -23.99
CA ARG A 256 -9.42 -5.24 -25.39
C ARG A 256 -8.15 -6.07 -25.48
N GLN A 257 -8.30 -7.40 -25.34
CA GLN A 257 -7.49 -8.28 -26.16
C GLN A 257 -7.46 -7.58 -27.51
N PRO A 258 -6.29 -7.17 -28.04
CA PRO A 258 -6.28 -6.78 -29.43
C PRO A 258 -7.06 -7.88 -30.12
N LYS A 259 -8.12 -7.52 -30.86
CA LYS A 259 -8.73 -8.49 -31.76
C LYS A 259 -7.61 -8.75 -32.76
N ILE A 260 -6.71 -9.64 -32.37
CA ILE A 260 -5.66 -10.16 -33.20
C ILE A 260 -6.48 -10.86 -34.26
N SER A 261 -6.62 -10.19 -35.40
CA SER A 261 -7.30 -10.76 -36.55
C SER A 261 -6.68 -12.13 -36.80
N GLY A 262 -7.42 -13.09 -37.36
CA GLY A 262 -6.93 -14.47 -37.52
C GLY A 262 -5.51 -14.55 -38.09
N SER A 263 -5.13 -13.59 -38.95
CA SER A 263 -3.79 -13.40 -39.52
C SER A 263 -2.67 -13.17 -38.49
N SER A 264 -2.89 -12.39 -37.42
CA SER A 264 -1.83 -12.11 -36.45
C SER A 264 -1.69 -13.23 -35.39
N LYS A 265 -2.72 -14.05 -35.18
CA LYS A 265 -2.60 -15.30 -34.40
C LYS A 265 -1.80 -16.35 -35.16
N GLU A 266 -2.02 -16.44 -36.47
CA GLU A 266 -1.26 -17.28 -37.38
C GLU A 266 0.23 -16.89 -37.39
N TRP A 267 0.52 -15.59 -37.41
CA TRP A 267 1.90 -15.07 -37.36
C TRP A 267 2.60 -15.39 -36.02
N LEU A 268 1.89 -15.27 -34.90
CA LEU A 268 2.44 -15.63 -33.58
C LEU A 268 2.75 -17.13 -33.48
N LYS A 269 1.86 -17.97 -34.00
CA LYS A 269 2.06 -19.42 -34.02
C LYS A 269 3.26 -19.82 -34.89
N ARG A 270 3.40 -19.19 -36.06
CA ARG A 270 4.58 -19.38 -36.91
C ARG A 270 5.88 -18.92 -36.24
N LEU A 271 5.85 -17.81 -35.51
CA LEU A 271 7.02 -17.35 -34.77
C LEU A 271 7.41 -18.33 -33.67
N GLU A 272 6.45 -18.85 -32.92
CA GLU A 272 6.65 -19.87 -31.89
C GLU A 272 7.23 -21.17 -32.47
N ASP A 273 6.65 -21.66 -33.58
CA ASP A 273 7.13 -22.85 -34.30
C ASP A 273 8.57 -22.64 -34.83
N LEU A 274 8.88 -21.45 -35.36
CA LEU A 274 10.23 -21.10 -35.83
C LEU A 274 11.24 -21.00 -34.67
N THR A 275 10.82 -20.50 -33.51
CA THR A 275 11.71 -20.43 -32.34
C THR A 275 12.01 -21.83 -31.80
N ILE A 276 10.99 -22.70 -31.73
CA ILE A 276 11.16 -24.09 -31.29
C ILE A 276 12.06 -24.85 -32.26
N ALA A 277 11.82 -24.74 -33.58
CA ALA A 277 12.63 -25.40 -34.59
C ALA A 277 14.09 -24.90 -34.59
N SER A 278 14.30 -23.59 -34.47
CA SER A 278 15.65 -23.03 -34.39
C SER A 278 16.41 -23.48 -33.14
N ASN A 279 15.71 -23.60 -32.00
CA ASN A 279 16.32 -24.03 -30.75
C ASN A 279 16.66 -25.53 -30.77
N ASP A 280 15.82 -26.36 -31.39
CA ASP A 280 16.06 -27.80 -31.56
C ASP A 280 17.21 -28.08 -32.55
N GLN A 281 17.30 -27.31 -33.64
CA GLN A 281 18.42 -27.37 -34.56
C GLN A 281 19.75 -27.00 -33.87
N PHE A 282 19.74 -25.95 -33.04
CA PHE A 282 20.91 -25.56 -32.25
C PHE A 282 21.31 -26.66 -31.25
N LEU A 283 20.34 -27.28 -30.57
CA LEU A 283 20.59 -28.36 -29.61
C LEU A 283 21.12 -29.64 -30.28
N THR A 284 20.65 -29.96 -31.48
CA THR A 284 21.15 -31.13 -32.23
C THR A 284 22.55 -30.89 -32.79
N GLU A 285 22.83 -29.72 -33.37
CA GLU A 285 24.19 -29.38 -33.81
C GLU A 285 25.19 -29.34 -32.65
N THR A 286 24.80 -28.77 -31.50
CA THR A 286 25.65 -28.77 -30.30
C THR A 286 25.83 -30.17 -29.72
N LYS A 287 24.83 -31.04 -29.78
CA LYS A 287 24.95 -32.44 -29.35
C LYS A 287 25.87 -33.26 -30.25
N TRP A 288 25.71 -33.19 -31.57
CA TRP A 288 26.56 -33.89 -32.53
C TRP A 288 28.01 -33.42 -32.47
N THR A 289 28.23 -32.11 -32.27
CA THR A 289 29.57 -31.58 -32.04
C THR A 289 30.12 -32.11 -30.73
N MET A 290 29.38 -32.04 -29.61
CA MET A 290 29.86 -32.57 -28.32
C MET A 290 30.15 -34.08 -28.34
N GLU A 291 29.34 -34.90 -29.01
CA GLU A 291 29.58 -36.35 -29.14
C GLU A 291 30.81 -36.67 -30.01
N ALA A 292 31.11 -35.86 -31.03
CA ALA A 292 32.34 -35.99 -31.82
C ALA A 292 33.61 -35.55 -31.06
N LEU A 293 33.45 -34.83 -29.94
CA LEU A 293 34.54 -34.14 -29.23
C LEU A 293 35.03 -34.84 -27.95
N THR A 294 34.37 -35.89 -27.47
CA THR A 294 34.73 -36.60 -26.23
C THR A 294 36.04 -37.41 -26.29
N GLY A 295 36.89 -37.22 -27.31
CA GLY A 295 38.06 -38.05 -27.59
C GLY A 295 39.45 -37.40 -27.51
N SER A 296 39.61 -36.07 -27.47
CA SER A 296 40.96 -35.47 -27.51
C SER A 296 41.09 -34.10 -26.86
N GLN A 297 42.17 -33.91 -26.11
CA GLN A 297 42.44 -32.77 -25.21
C GLN A 297 42.89 -31.49 -25.94
N ASP A 298 43.44 -31.61 -27.16
CA ASP A 298 43.85 -30.48 -28.01
C ASP A 298 42.67 -29.71 -28.62
N LEU A 299 41.49 -30.34 -28.71
CA LEU A 299 40.31 -29.77 -29.34
C LEU A 299 39.55 -28.78 -28.45
N GLU A 300 39.79 -28.79 -27.13
CA GLU A 300 39.14 -27.86 -26.17
C GLU A 300 39.60 -26.40 -26.37
N VAL A 301 40.86 -26.21 -26.79
CA VAL A 301 41.43 -24.90 -27.09
C VAL A 301 40.86 -24.33 -28.38
N GLN A 302 40.73 -25.16 -29.43
CA GLN A 302 40.08 -24.78 -30.69
C GLN A 302 38.60 -24.45 -30.49
N LEU A 303 37.95 -25.14 -29.55
CA LEU A 303 36.54 -24.90 -29.21
C LEU A 303 36.33 -23.53 -28.56
N ARG A 304 37.20 -23.13 -27.63
CA ARG A 304 37.15 -21.81 -27.01
C ARG A 304 37.30 -20.69 -28.04
N GLU A 305 38.14 -20.88 -29.05
CA GLU A 305 38.27 -19.92 -30.15
C GLU A 305 37.03 -19.86 -31.04
N GLN A 306 36.46 -21.01 -31.43
CA GLN A 306 35.26 -21.08 -32.26
C GLN A 306 34.03 -20.50 -31.55
N PHE A 307 33.82 -20.85 -30.28
CA PHE A 307 32.73 -20.28 -29.48
C PHE A 307 32.93 -18.78 -29.24
N SER A 308 34.17 -18.33 -28.99
CA SER A 308 34.46 -16.89 -28.87
C SER A 308 34.10 -16.15 -30.17
N ARG A 309 34.45 -16.71 -31.35
CA ARG A 309 34.10 -16.11 -32.65
C ARG A 309 32.59 -16.07 -32.89
N LEU A 310 31.87 -17.15 -32.64
CA LEU A 310 30.42 -17.21 -32.77
C LEU A 310 29.71 -16.23 -31.83
N PHE A 311 30.18 -16.12 -30.58
CA PHE A 311 29.63 -15.17 -29.62
C PHE A 311 29.92 -13.72 -30.03
N LEU A 312 31.11 -13.45 -30.55
CA LEU A 312 31.47 -12.13 -31.08
C LEU A 312 30.61 -11.77 -32.29
N GLU A 313 30.32 -12.74 -33.16
CA GLU A 313 29.55 -12.56 -34.39
C GLU A 313 28.06 -12.30 -34.08
N CYS A 314 27.48 -13.02 -33.12
CA CYS A 314 26.15 -12.71 -32.60
C CYS A 314 26.08 -11.31 -31.96
N ARG A 315 27.11 -10.91 -31.20
CA ARG A 315 27.18 -9.59 -30.56
C ARG A 315 27.36 -8.46 -31.58
N LEU A 316 28.14 -8.69 -32.63
CA LEU A 316 28.32 -7.79 -33.78
C LEU A 316 27.04 -7.63 -34.61
N HIS A 317 26.21 -8.68 -34.70
CA HIS A 317 24.93 -8.63 -35.42
C HIS A 317 23.85 -7.85 -34.65
N GLN A 318 23.98 -7.79 -33.33
CA GLN A 318 23.07 -7.08 -32.43
C GLN A 318 23.41 -5.58 -32.29
N ASP A 319 24.67 -5.19 -32.55
CA ASP A 319 25.13 -3.79 -32.49
C ASP A 319 25.39 -3.23 -33.90
N GLN A 320 24.40 -2.51 -34.43
CA GLN A 320 24.32 -2.08 -35.84
C GLN A 320 25.50 -1.21 -36.31
N HIS A 321 26.19 -0.55 -35.37
CA HIS A 321 27.31 0.37 -35.64
C HIS A 321 28.66 -0.34 -35.84
N LEU A 322 28.83 -1.56 -35.30
CA LEU A 322 30.06 -2.35 -35.42
C LEU A 322 30.05 -3.24 -36.67
N GLY A 323 28.87 -3.60 -37.18
CA GLY A 323 28.71 -4.35 -38.43
C GLY A 323 29.25 -3.62 -39.67
N SER A 324 29.11 -2.29 -39.73
CA SER A 324 29.61 -1.48 -40.87
C SER A 324 31.14 -1.47 -40.95
N ILE A 325 31.81 -1.54 -39.80
CA ILE A 325 33.28 -1.57 -39.69
C ILE A 325 33.79 -2.92 -40.23
N LYS A 326 33.16 -4.05 -39.88
CA LYS A 326 33.49 -5.38 -40.42
C LYS A 326 33.39 -5.41 -41.94
N THR A 327 32.31 -4.87 -42.51
CA THR A 327 32.16 -4.81 -43.97
C THR A 327 33.23 -3.96 -44.65
N SER A 328 33.67 -2.85 -44.04
CA SER A 328 34.73 -2.00 -44.60
C SER A 328 36.13 -2.65 -44.55
N ILE A 329 36.39 -3.47 -43.53
CA ILE A 329 37.66 -4.17 -43.34
C ILE A 329 37.75 -5.33 -44.32
N VAL A 330 36.66 -6.08 -44.49
CA VAL A 330 36.57 -7.18 -45.46
C VAL A 330 36.67 -6.65 -46.88
N SER A 331 36.03 -5.53 -47.21
CA SER A 331 36.16 -4.92 -48.54
C SER A 331 37.58 -4.43 -48.83
N ARG A 332 38.32 -3.95 -47.80
CA ARG A 332 39.74 -3.57 -47.95
C ARG A 332 40.66 -4.77 -48.11
N MET A 333 40.44 -5.88 -47.39
CA MET A 333 41.26 -7.09 -47.55
C MET A 333 41.04 -7.79 -48.89
N VAL A 334 39.85 -7.67 -49.48
CA VAL A 334 39.56 -8.21 -50.82
C VAL A 334 40.19 -7.33 -51.91
N ALA A 335 40.26 -6.02 -51.71
CA ALA A 335 40.91 -5.08 -52.63
C ALA A 335 42.45 -5.22 -52.65
N ASP A 336 43.07 -5.62 -51.55
CA ASP A 336 44.54 -5.83 -51.46
C ASP A 336 45.01 -7.17 -52.05
N LYS A 337 44.06 -8.02 -52.48
CA LYS A 337 44.30 -9.33 -53.11
C LYS A 337 43.99 -9.36 -54.61
N ALA A 338 43.60 -8.25 -55.21
CA ALA A 338 43.39 -8.04 -56.64
C ALA A 338 44.44 -7.08 -57.17
#